data_AF-A0A933X7A1-F1
#
_entry.id   AF-A0A933X7A1-F1
#
_cell.length_a   1.000
_cell.length_b   1.000
_cell.length_c   1.000
_cell.angle_alpha   90.00
_cell.angle_beta   90.00
_cell.angle_gamma   90.00
#
_symmetry.space_group_name_H-M   'P 1'
#
loop_
_entity.id
_entity.type
_entity.pdbx_description
1 polymer ?
#
loop_
_entity_poly.entity_id
_entity_poly.type
_entity_poly.pdbx_seq_one_letter_code
_entity_poly.pdbx_strand_id
1 'polypeptide(L)'
;MRALALAQTSTAEAPRLAWRARDERFDLGQATGVWLATDEGLQAYFDLASDPRFLLGRRIARVSFEGELARVRSAELVAALPALGRTAPEVRGDDWRFEAPADPLPRLVRGEGAWSLALFDPDGLASARFPVEADGPDGLLVRGAAAFERAVRRRGGRALHWWLEYRVGDVTLAHLGGRR
;
A
#
# COMPACT_ATOMS: atom_id res chain seq x y z
N MET A 1 1.59 -4.09 -9.36
CA MET A 1 1.60 -5.13 -10.43
C MET A 1 0.89 -6.36 -9.91
N ARG A 2 0.14 -7.06 -10.77
CA ARG A 2 -0.47 -8.35 -10.42
C ARG A 2 -0.07 -9.44 -11.41
N ALA A 3 0.06 -10.67 -10.92
CA ALA A 3 0.35 -11.84 -11.73
C ALA A 3 -0.57 -13.00 -11.33
N LEU A 4 -1.29 -13.56 -12.31
CA LEU A 4 -2.13 -14.72 -12.10
C LEU A 4 -1.25 -15.98 -12.17
N ALA A 5 -1.27 -16.76 -11.10
CA ALA A 5 -0.46 -17.96 -10.98
C ALA A 5 -1.09 -19.15 -11.71
N LEU A 6 -0.29 -20.18 -11.97
CA LEU A 6 -0.81 -21.48 -12.42
C LEU A 6 -1.48 -22.19 -11.24
N ALA A 7 -2.46 -23.06 -11.51
CA ALA A 7 -3.26 -23.71 -10.46
C ALA A 7 -2.46 -24.52 -9.42
N GLN A 8 -1.28 -25.02 -9.78
CA GLN A 8 -0.42 -25.82 -8.90
C GLN A 8 0.71 -25.02 -8.24
N THR A 9 0.69 -23.69 -8.34
CA THR A 9 1.75 -22.84 -7.78
C THR A 9 1.73 -22.92 -6.25
N SER A 10 2.86 -23.24 -5.65
CA SER A 10 2.98 -23.26 -4.19
C SER A 10 2.96 -21.84 -3.62
N THR A 11 2.20 -21.66 -2.54
CA THR A 11 2.11 -20.40 -1.76
C THR A 11 2.93 -20.46 -0.47
N ALA A 12 3.84 -21.42 -0.36
CA ALA A 12 4.64 -21.64 0.84
C ALA A 12 5.53 -20.43 1.17
N GLU A 13 6.11 -19.82 0.14
CA GLU A 13 6.93 -18.61 0.22
C GLU A 13 6.19 -17.41 -0.36
N ALA A 14 6.56 -16.20 0.06
CA ALA A 14 6.07 -14.97 -0.55
C ALA A 14 6.53 -14.87 -2.02
N PRO A 15 5.68 -14.36 -2.94
CA PRO A 15 6.07 -14.23 -4.33
C PRO A 15 7.16 -13.17 -4.47
N ARG A 16 8.12 -13.41 -5.35
CA ARG A 16 9.25 -12.50 -5.61
C ARG A 16 9.26 -12.07 -7.07
N LEU A 17 9.65 -10.82 -7.28
CA LEU A 17 9.83 -10.22 -8.57
C LEU A 17 11.16 -9.47 -8.58
N ALA A 18 11.90 -9.60 -9.67
CA ALA A 18 13.02 -8.75 -10.01
C ALA A 18 12.69 -7.93 -11.24
N TRP A 19 13.29 -6.76 -11.33
CA TRP A 19 13.16 -5.88 -12.48
C TRP A 19 14.51 -5.28 -12.83
N ARG A 20 14.66 -4.96 -14.12
CA ARG A 20 15.84 -4.30 -14.65
C ARG A 20 15.43 -3.03 -15.39
N ALA A 21 15.96 -1.87 -15.01
CA ALA A 21 15.77 -0.64 -15.77
C ALA A 21 16.82 -0.50 -16.89
N ARG A 22 16.54 0.37 -17.86
CA ARG A 22 17.55 0.80 -18.84
C ARG A 22 18.49 1.88 -18.30
N ASP A 23 18.10 2.56 -17.23
CA ASP A 23 18.95 3.55 -16.56
C ASP A 23 19.90 2.83 -15.61
N GLU A 24 21.21 2.94 -15.86
CA GLU A 24 22.25 2.26 -15.09
C GLU A 24 22.26 2.68 -13.60
N ARG A 25 21.70 3.84 -13.26
CA ARG A 25 21.60 4.31 -11.86
C ARG A 25 20.56 3.56 -11.05
N PHE A 26 19.61 2.92 -11.71
CA PHE A 26 18.52 2.15 -11.13
C PHE A 26 18.44 0.78 -11.80
N ASP A 27 19.58 0.21 -12.17
CA ASP A 27 19.65 -0.88 -13.13
C ASP A 27 18.92 -2.14 -12.66
N LEU A 28 18.93 -2.45 -11.36
CA LEU A 28 18.36 -3.66 -10.80
C LEU A 28 17.56 -3.38 -9.52
N GLY A 29 16.41 -4.04 -9.40
CA GLY A 29 15.62 -4.03 -8.18
C GLY A 29 14.83 -5.31 -7.99
N GLN A 30 14.40 -5.51 -6.75
CA GLN A 30 13.61 -6.66 -6.33
C GLN A 30 12.47 -6.18 -5.45
N ALA A 31 11.36 -6.91 -5.51
CA ALA A 31 10.19 -6.70 -4.69
C ALA A 31 9.63 -8.04 -4.21
N THR A 32 9.24 -8.08 -2.94
CA THR A 32 8.45 -9.16 -2.35
C THR A 32 6.98 -8.76 -2.41
N GLY A 33 6.16 -9.63 -2.97
CA GLY A 33 4.73 -9.45 -3.06
C GLY A 33 3.97 -10.23 -2.00
N VAL A 34 2.66 -10.33 -2.19
CA VAL A 34 1.77 -11.16 -1.37
C VAL A 34 0.83 -12.00 -2.22
N TRP A 35 0.41 -13.13 -1.68
CA TRP A 35 -0.55 -14.03 -2.31
C TRP A 35 -1.98 -13.68 -1.92
N LEU A 36 -2.83 -13.48 -2.92
CA LEU A 36 -4.24 -13.17 -2.79
C LEU A 36 -5.08 -14.29 -3.44
N ALA A 37 -6.19 -14.64 -2.80
CA ALA A 37 -7.19 -15.55 -3.36
C ALA A 37 -8.33 -14.74 -4.02
N THR A 38 -8.41 -14.83 -5.34
CA THR A 38 -9.43 -14.16 -6.16
C THR A 38 -10.35 -15.19 -6.82
N ASP A 39 -11.45 -14.74 -7.42
CA ASP A 39 -12.37 -15.62 -8.13
C ASP A 39 -11.74 -16.20 -9.41
N GLU A 40 -10.71 -15.54 -9.97
CA GLU A 40 -9.92 -16.03 -11.10
C GLU A 40 -8.83 -17.04 -10.69
N GLY A 41 -8.61 -17.20 -9.38
CA GLY A 41 -7.60 -18.07 -8.79
C GLY A 41 -6.56 -17.32 -7.94
N LEU A 42 -5.40 -17.96 -7.79
CA LEU A 42 -4.30 -17.44 -6.99
C LEU A 42 -3.57 -16.31 -7.72
N GLN A 43 -3.44 -15.16 -7.06
CA GLN A 43 -2.80 -13.98 -7.63
C GLN A 43 -1.64 -13.49 -6.74
N ALA A 44 -0.47 -13.24 -7.34
CA ALA A 44 0.59 -12.49 -6.69
C ALA A 44 0.37 -10.99 -6.90
N TYR A 45 0.47 -10.21 -5.84
CA TYR A 45 0.39 -8.75 -5.88
C TYR A 45 1.69 -8.10 -5.40
N PHE A 46 2.16 -7.10 -6.13
CA PHE A 46 3.38 -6.35 -5.84
C PHE A 46 3.11 -4.84 -5.84
N ASP A 47 3.44 -4.17 -4.74
CA ASP A 47 3.41 -2.72 -4.64
C ASP A 47 4.72 -2.10 -5.14
N LEU A 48 4.78 -1.86 -6.45
CA LEU A 48 5.94 -1.25 -7.09
C LEU A 48 5.94 0.29 -6.99
N ALA A 49 4.81 0.89 -6.61
CA ALA A 49 4.71 2.34 -6.44
C ALA A 49 5.41 2.81 -5.16
N SER A 50 5.53 1.92 -4.17
CA SER A 50 6.30 2.17 -2.96
C SER A 50 7.82 2.05 -3.13
N ASP A 51 8.35 1.56 -4.27
CA ASP A 51 9.79 1.49 -4.54
C ASP A 51 10.24 2.68 -5.40
N PRO A 52 10.97 3.67 -4.83
CA PRO A 52 11.46 4.82 -5.58
C PRO A 52 12.34 4.44 -6.76
N ARG A 53 13.10 3.35 -6.68
CA ARG A 53 14.00 2.91 -7.76
C ARG A 53 13.19 2.47 -8.97
N PHE A 54 12.05 1.80 -8.74
CA PHE A 54 11.14 1.39 -9.81
C PHE A 54 10.51 2.62 -10.51
N LEU A 55 10.07 3.60 -9.71
CA LEU A 55 9.50 4.85 -10.23
C LEU A 55 10.51 5.70 -11.01
N LEU A 56 11.73 5.82 -10.49
CA LEU A 56 12.80 6.62 -11.07
C LEU A 56 13.50 5.94 -12.25
N GLY A 57 13.40 4.61 -12.36
CA GLY A 57 13.98 3.85 -13.46
C GLY A 57 13.43 4.22 -14.84
N ARG A 58 12.26 4.88 -14.92
CA ARG A 58 11.54 5.48 -16.09
C ARG A 58 11.35 4.62 -17.35
N ARG A 59 12.07 3.51 -17.49
CA ARG A 59 12.11 2.56 -18.60
C ARG A 59 12.54 1.19 -18.07
N ILE A 60 11.59 0.49 -17.45
CA ILE A 60 11.81 -0.91 -17.05
C ILE A 60 11.96 -1.74 -18.32
N ALA A 61 13.15 -2.32 -18.51
CA ALA A 61 13.50 -3.13 -19.68
C ALA A 61 12.93 -4.54 -19.55
N ARG A 62 12.95 -5.09 -18.33
CA ARG A 62 12.57 -6.46 -18.05
C ARG A 62 12.00 -6.57 -16.64
N VAL A 63 10.98 -7.40 -16.52
CA VAL A 63 10.48 -7.93 -15.25
C VAL A 63 10.60 -9.45 -15.30
N SER A 64 11.07 -10.05 -14.22
CA SER A 64 11.17 -11.50 -14.06
C SER A 64 10.61 -11.91 -12.71
N PHE A 65 9.78 -12.94 -12.73
CA PHE A 65 9.30 -13.59 -11.52
C PHE A 65 10.28 -14.67 -11.07
N GLU A 66 10.43 -14.83 -9.76
CA GLU A 66 11.36 -15.79 -9.17
C GLU A 66 10.61 -16.94 -8.47
N GLY A 67 11.30 -18.06 -8.28
CA GLY A 67 10.77 -19.23 -7.58
C GLY A 67 9.52 -19.82 -8.26
N GLU A 68 8.51 -20.15 -7.45
CA GLU A 68 7.25 -20.76 -7.89
C GLU A 68 6.46 -19.89 -8.88
N LEU A 69 6.68 -18.58 -8.87
CA LEU A 69 6.04 -17.64 -9.80
C LEU A 69 6.81 -17.50 -11.13
N ALA A 70 7.95 -18.18 -11.33
CA ALA A 70 8.71 -18.11 -12.59
C ALA A 70 7.88 -18.48 -13.83
N ARG A 71 6.79 -19.23 -13.65
CA ARG A 71 5.76 -19.47 -14.67
C ARG A 71 4.45 -18.85 -14.21
N VAL A 72 4.01 -17.81 -14.88
CA VAL A 72 2.72 -17.16 -14.66
C VAL A 72 1.77 -17.43 -15.81
N ARG A 73 0.47 -17.44 -15.53
CA ARG A 73 -0.55 -17.48 -16.58
C ARG A 73 -0.64 -16.15 -17.31
N SER A 74 -0.62 -15.06 -16.55
CA SER A 74 -0.63 -13.69 -17.06
C SER A 74 -0.06 -12.74 -16.02
N ALA A 75 0.37 -11.57 -16.46
CA ALA A 75 0.81 -10.51 -15.57
C ALA A 75 0.51 -9.15 -16.16
N GLU A 76 0.15 -8.19 -15.32
CA GLU A 76 -0.16 -6.83 -15.74
C GLU A 76 0.22 -5.79 -14.70
N LEU A 77 0.53 -4.59 -15.20
CA LEU A 77 0.72 -3.41 -14.37
C LEU A 77 -0.63 -2.77 -14.11
N VAL A 78 -1.08 -2.81 -12.86
CA VAL A 78 -2.33 -2.16 -12.44
C VAL A 78 -2.04 -0.67 -12.22
N ALA A 79 -2.81 0.20 -12.88
CA ALA A 79 -2.59 1.65 -12.87
C ALA A 79 -2.91 2.32 -11.53
N ALA A 80 -3.82 1.74 -10.73
CA ALA A 80 -4.17 2.24 -9.42
C ALA A 80 -4.51 1.09 -8.47
N LEU A 81 -4.20 1.28 -7.19
CA LEU A 81 -4.72 0.42 -6.12
C LEU A 81 -6.24 0.57 -6.03
N PRO A 82 -6.98 -0.45 -5.56
CA PRO A 82 -8.39 -0.30 -5.21
C PRO A 82 -8.56 0.86 -4.21
N ALA A 83 -9.38 1.85 -4.58
CA ALA A 83 -9.71 2.98 -3.72
C ALA A 83 -10.87 2.57 -2.82
N LEU A 84 -10.70 2.73 -1.51
CA LEU A 84 -11.68 2.33 -0.48
C LEU A 84 -12.82 3.37 -0.29
N GLY A 85 -13.23 4.04 -1.36
CA GLY A 85 -14.18 5.15 -1.31
C GLY A 85 -13.54 6.50 -0.98
N ARG A 86 -14.33 7.43 -0.39
CA ARG A 86 -13.89 8.78 0.01
C ARG A 86 -14.58 9.21 1.30
N THR A 87 -13.95 8.90 2.43
CA THR A 87 -14.41 9.39 3.73
C THR A 87 -13.28 10.18 4.39
N ALA A 88 -13.53 11.46 4.68
CA ALA A 88 -12.58 12.27 5.44
C ALA A 88 -12.61 11.84 6.91
N PRO A 89 -11.49 11.93 7.65
CA PRO A 89 -11.48 11.56 9.06
C PRO A 89 -12.32 12.53 9.91
N GLU A 90 -13.01 11.97 10.89
CA GLU A 90 -13.62 12.68 12.01
C GLU A 90 -12.52 12.99 13.04
N VAL A 91 -12.47 14.22 13.55
CA VAL A 91 -11.51 14.59 14.60
C VAL A 91 -12.14 14.37 15.96
N ARG A 92 -11.51 13.57 16.81
CA ARG A 92 -11.95 13.30 18.20
C ARG A 92 -10.84 13.67 19.18
N GLY A 93 -10.89 14.90 19.68
CA GLY A 93 -9.84 15.43 20.56
C GLY A 93 -8.49 15.49 19.85
N ASP A 94 -7.58 14.61 20.26
CA ASP A 94 -6.22 14.51 19.70
C ASP A 94 -6.09 13.44 18.61
N ASP A 95 -7.16 12.70 18.35
CA ASP A 95 -7.19 11.52 17.51
C ASP A 95 -8.02 11.77 16.24
N TRP A 96 -7.78 10.94 15.23
CA TRP A 96 -8.64 10.84 14.05
C TRP A 96 -9.39 9.52 14.06
N ARG A 97 -10.63 9.52 13.59
CA ARG A 97 -11.44 8.34 13.37
C ARG A 97 -11.86 8.27 11.91
N PHE A 98 -11.72 7.08 11.33
CA PHE A 98 -12.25 6.75 10.02
C PHE A 98 -13.39 5.75 10.17
N GLU A 99 -14.33 5.79 9.25
CA GLU A 99 -15.25 4.68 9.04
C GLU A 99 -14.45 3.52 8.43
N ALA A 100 -14.74 2.29 8.89
CA ALA A 100 -14.18 1.10 8.26
C ALA A 100 -14.71 1.02 6.81
N PRO A 101 -13.88 0.60 5.84
CA PRO A 101 -14.35 0.44 4.47
C PRO A 101 -15.48 -0.57 4.39
N ALA A 102 -16.53 -0.25 3.63
CA ALA A 102 -17.63 -1.18 3.38
C ALA A 102 -17.24 -2.33 2.44
N ASP A 103 -16.27 -2.09 1.55
CA ASP A 103 -15.80 -3.11 0.61
C ASP A 103 -14.94 -4.16 1.32
N PRO A 104 -15.10 -5.45 0.97
CA PRO A 104 -14.30 -6.51 1.56
C PRO A 104 -12.83 -6.32 1.21
N LEU A 105 -11.97 -6.49 2.21
CA LEU A 105 -10.53 -6.45 2.03
C LEU A 105 -10.05 -7.63 1.15
N PRO A 106 -8.93 -7.45 0.42
CA PRO A 106 -8.35 -8.54 -0.35
C PRO A 106 -8.10 -9.78 0.52
N ARG A 107 -8.59 -10.94 0.06
CA ARG A 107 -8.48 -12.21 0.77
C ARG A 107 -7.05 -12.74 0.69
N LEU A 108 -6.31 -12.60 1.78
CA LEU A 108 -4.94 -13.09 1.91
C LEU A 108 -4.92 -14.62 1.96
N VAL A 109 -3.97 -15.23 1.25
CA VAL A 109 -3.70 -16.66 1.39
C VAL A 109 -2.91 -16.94 2.67
N ARG A 110 -2.02 -16.02 3.05
CA ARG A 110 -1.19 -16.08 4.26
C ARG A 110 -0.88 -14.68 4.78
N GLY A 111 -0.57 -14.62 6.07
CA GLY A 111 -0.25 -13.38 6.77
C GLY A 111 -1.49 -12.63 7.22
N GLU A 112 -1.26 -11.56 7.97
CA GLU A 112 -2.29 -10.66 8.45
C GLU A 112 -1.99 -9.26 7.91
N GLY A 113 -3.05 -8.54 7.53
CA GLY A 113 -2.91 -7.15 7.15
C GLY A 113 -3.16 -6.22 8.32
N ALA A 114 -2.53 -5.06 8.28
CA ALA A 114 -2.67 -4.02 9.28
C ALA A 114 -2.96 -2.68 8.60
N TRP A 115 -3.76 -1.87 9.28
CA TRP A 115 -4.03 -0.50 8.87
C TRP A 115 -2.94 0.45 9.39
N SER A 116 -2.56 1.41 8.57
CA SER A 116 -1.66 2.49 8.96
C SER A 116 -2.08 3.82 8.34
N LEU A 117 -1.86 4.91 9.06
CA LEU A 117 -2.09 6.27 8.55
C LEU A 117 -0.75 6.96 8.34
N ALA A 118 -0.46 7.39 7.12
CA ALA A 118 0.64 8.29 6.80
C ALA A 118 0.14 9.72 6.68
N LEU A 119 0.83 10.67 7.31
CA LEU A 119 0.58 12.11 7.24
C LEU A 119 1.81 12.81 6.66
N PHE A 120 1.60 13.80 5.78
CA PHE A 120 2.66 14.59 5.17
C PHE A 120 2.26 16.05 5.00
N ASP A 121 3.11 16.93 5.52
CA ASP A 121 3.06 18.38 5.31
C ASP A 121 4.09 18.76 4.24
N PRO A 122 3.66 19.15 3.03
CA PRO A 122 4.56 19.54 1.96
C PRO A 122 5.25 20.89 2.22
N ASP A 123 4.66 21.78 3.03
CA ASP A 123 5.21 23.12 3.27
C ASP A 123 6.39 23.03 4.26
N GLY A 124 6.20 22.29 5.35
CA GLY A 124 7.23 22.06 6.38
C GLY A 124 8.08 20.81 6.18
N LEU A 125 7.82 20.02 5.11
CA LEU A 125 8.46 18.72 4.84
C LEU A 125 8.40 17.75 6.04
N ALA A 126 7.35 17.83 6.85
CA ALA A 126 7.17 16.98 8.00
C ALA A 126 6.30 15.76 7.64
N SER A 127 6.66 14.59 8.14
CA SER A 127 5.86 13.37 7.96
C SER A 127 5.76 12.57 9.24
N ALA A 128 4.70 11.79 9.36
CA ALA A 128 4.51 10.83 10.43
C ALA A 128 3.68 9.64 9.95
N ARG A 129 3.91 8.47 10.54
CA ARG A 129 3.11 7.27 10.30
C ARG A 129 2.59 6.75 11.64
N PHE A 130 1.30 6.45 11.69
CA PHE A 130 0.60 6.00 12.90
C PHE A 130 0.02 4.61 12.67
N PRO A 131 0.08 3.72 13.68
CA PRO A 131 -0.74 2.52 13.67
C PRO A 131 -2.22 2.92 13.77
N VAL A 132 -3.09 2.07 13.23
CA VAL A 132 -4.54 2.25 13.26
C VAL A 132 -5.13 1.10 14.07
N GLU A 133 -5.95 1.43 15.07
CA GLU A 133 -6.62 0.49 15.95
C GLU A 133 -8.09 0.33 15.53
N ALA A 134 -8.69 -0.82 15.82
CA ALA A 134 -10.13 -0.99 15.67
C ALA A 134 -10.89 -0.17 16.73
N ASP A 135 -11.94 0.53 16.32
CA ASP A 135 -12.86 1.30 17.16
C ASP A 135 -14.28 0.79 16.97
N GLY A 136 -14.52 -0.43 17.45
CA GLY A 136 -15.74 -1.19 17.18
C GLY A 136 -15.76 -1.81 15.77
N PRO A 137 -16.91 -2.33 15.33
CA PRO A 137 -17.04 -3.04 14.06
C PRO A 137 -16.85 -2.13 12.82
N ASP A 138 -17.21 -0.85 12.95
CA ASP A 138 -17.29 0.09 11.82
C ASP A 138 -16.29 1.25 11.91
N GLY A 139 -15.34 1.18 12.85
CA GLY A 139 -14.46 2.30 13.17
C GLY A 139 -12.99 1.93 13.13
N LEU A 140 -12.17 2.88 12.66
CA LEU A 140 -10.72 2.83 12.70
C LEU A 140 -10.21 4.07 13.43
N LEU A 141 -9.52 3.89 14.55
CA LEU A 141 -8.98 4.97 15.37
C LEU A 141 -7.48 5.15 15.13
N VAL A 142 -7.07 6.41 15.03
CA VAL A 142 -5.67 6.81 14.89
C VAL A 142 -5.32 7.82 15.96
N ARG A 143 -4.55 7.35 16.93
CA ARG A 143 -4.18 8.16 18.09
C ARG A 143 -3.13 9.22 17.74
N GLY A 144 -3.32 10.44 18.22
CA GLY A 144 -2.38 11.54 18.07
C GLY A 144 -2.31 12.19 16.68
N ALA A 145 -3.09 11.72 15.70
CA ALA A 145 -3.10 12.28 14.34
C ALA A 145 -3.53 13.76 14.32
N ALA A 146 -4.53 14.14 15.13
CA ALA A 146 -4.96 15.54 15.21
C ALA A 146 -3.95 16.40 15.99
N ALA A 147 -3.25 15.82 16.97
CA ALA A 147 -2.15 16.52 17.66
C ALA A 147 -1.00 16.84 16.69
N PHE A 148 -0.64 15.91 15.81
CA PHE A 148 0.33 16.15 14.74
C PHE A 148 -0.15 17.24 13.77
N GLU A 149 -1.40 17.18 13.31
CA GLU A 149 -1.99 18.22 12.45
C GLU A 149 -1.87 19.60 13.10
N ARG A 150 -2.29 19.74 14.37
CA ARG A 150 -2.19 21.02 15.08
C ARG A 150 -0.75 21.51 15.22
N ALA A 151 0.21 20.61 15.45
CA ALA A 151 1.62 20.97 15.51
C ALA A 151 2.13 21.51 14.16
N VAL A 152 1.73 20.90 13.04
CA VAL A 152 2.01 21.40 11.69
C VAL A 152 1.40 22.79 11.46
N ARG A 153 0.11 22.98 11.82
CA ARG A 153 -0.57 24.28 11.68
C ARG A 153 0.12 25.39 12.46
N ARG A 154 0.56 25.13 13.69
CA ARG A 154 1.29 26.11 14.52
C ARG A 154 2.61 26.57 13.90
N ARG A 155 3.24 25.72 13.06
CA ARG A 155 4.47 26.04 12.32
C ARG A 155 4.20 26.75 10.99
N GLY A 156 2.94 27.00 10.65
CA GLY A 156 2.53 27.69 9.43
C GLY A 156 2.16 26.79 8.25
N GLY A 157 2.14 25.46 8.42
CA GLY A 157 1.74 24.52 7.37
C GLY A 157 0.28 24.71 6.95
N ARG A 158 0.02 24.75 5.63
CA ARG A 158 -1.29 25.09 5.05
C ARG A 158 -2.09 23.90 4.58
N ALA A 159 -1.43 22.76 4.34
CA ALA A 159 -2.10 21.54 3.91
C ALA A 159 -1.44 20.33 4.57
N LEU A 160 -2.26 19.40 5.03
CA LEU A 160 -1.82 18.08 5.47
C LEU A 160 -2.39 17.03 4.52
N HIS A 161 -1.51 16.36 3.80
CA HIS A 161 -1.85 15.20 3.00
C HIS A 161 -1.88 13.97 3.90
N TRP A 162 -2.85 13.10 3.67
CA TRP A 162 -2.99 11.87 4.46
C TRP A 162 -3.32 10.68 3.56
N TRP A 163 -2.83 9.51 3.97
CA TRP A 163 -3.10 8.23 3.33
C TRP A 163 -3.34 7.16 4.40
N LEU A 164 -4.56 6.62 4.43
CA LEU A 164 -4.93 5.43 5.18
C LEU A 164 -4.68 4.21 4.28
N GLU A 165 -3.83 3.29 4.74
CA GLU A 165 -3.33 2.17 3.96
C GLU A 165 -3.60 0.86 4.68
N TYR A 166 -4.17 -0.12 3.97
CA TYR A 166 -4.19 -1.52 4.41
C TYR A 166 -2.97 -2.23 3.82
N ARG A 167 -2.08 -2.71 4.69
CA ARG A 167 -0.75 -3.23 4.30
C ARG A 167 -0.54 -4.65 4.80
N VAL A 168 0.21 -5.43 4.05
CA VAL A 168 0.75 -6.72 4.48
C VAL A 168 2.26 -6.67 4.30
N GLY A 169 2.98 -6.55 5.41
CA GLY A 169 4.39 -6.16 5.37
C GLY A 169 4.56 -4.82 4.65
N ASP A 170 5.38 -4.82 3.60
CA ASP A 170 5.67 -3.62 2.80
C ASP A 170 4.70 -3.41 1.62
N VAL A 171 3.75 -4.31 1.41
CA VAL A 171 2.81 -4.23 0.27
C VAL A 171 1.53 -3.52 0.68
N THR A 172 1.26 -2.40 0.02
CA THR A 172 -0.05 -1.72 0.12
C THR A 172 -1.06 -2.45 -0.76
N LEU A 173 -2.18 -2.88 -0.18
CA LEU A 173 -3.23 -3.62 -0.88
C LEU A 173 -4.47 -2.79 -1.16
N ALA A 174 -4.73 -1.81 -0.32
CA ALA A 174 -5.79 -0.85 -0.51
C ALA A 174 -5.40 0.45 0.17
N HIS A 175 -5.89 1.56 -0.36
CA HIS A 175 -5.61 2.86 0.23
C HIS A 175 -6.77 3.84 0.03
N LEU A 176 -6.78 4.83 0.91
CA LEU A 176 -7.65 5.98 0.89
C LEU A 176 -6.78 7.19 1.21
N GLY A 177 -6.96 8.30 0.51
CA GLY A 177 -6.17 9.50 0.77
C GLY A 177 -6.94 10.78 0.53
N GLY A 178 -6.44 11.86 1.11
CA GLY A 178 -7.04 13.18 0.99
C GLY A 178 -6.13 14.28 1.52
N ARG A 179 -6.71 15.47 1.65
CA ARG A 179 -6.04 16.66 2.17
C ARG A 179 -6.91 17.31 3.24
N ARG A 180 -6.28 17.86 4.27
CA ARG A 180 -6.91 18.74 5.25
C ARG A 180 -6.16 20.05 5.33
#